data_AF-A0A1V6R3A9-F1
#
_entry.id   AF-A0A1V6R3A9-F1
#
_cell.length_a   1.000
_cell.length_b   1.000
_cell.length_c   1.000
_cell.angle_alpha   90.00
_cell.angle_beta   90.00
_cell.angle_gamma   90.00
#
_symmetry.space_group_name_H-M   'P 1'
#
loop_
_entity.id
_entity.type
_entity.pdbx_description
1 polymer ?
#
loop_
_entity_poly.entity_id
_entity_poly.type
_entity_poly.pdbx_seq_one_letter_code
_entity_poly.pdbx_strand_id
1 'polypeptide(L)'
;MTSTIRAKQIVESPLPSLQIGPYHTVSSALQPDRVHIGDEHGIQGRFQQAIGQAFGAVLEAKAVNLYFADFKSSGSNYDKIPDVVGLQDVAGNTTIKLVGELKTPWVIQHDLRSAVRRLRELRQKIAQPVRDMQALGCEYGFISTYSHTIFLRQFQSPSGDWEVWYSPPISSSSYYLPTVPNPQGTHLALPHVSMKQCMFYVCTLASASNPVNNQTAP
;
A
#
# COMPACT_ATOMS: atom_id res chain seq x y z
N MET A 1 19.60 -23.44 13.03
CA MET A 1 18.12 -23.52 13.04
C MET A 1 17.57 -22.46 12.11
N THR A 2 17.26 -22.81 10.87
CA THR A 2 16.57 -21.94 9.91
C THR A 2 15.08 -21.94 10.26
N SER A 3 14.60 -20.86 10.88
CA SER A 3 13.17 -20.68 11.12
C SER A 3 12.50 -20.32 9.80
N THR A 4 11.81 -21.29 9.18
CA THR A 4 11.02 -21.03 7.97
C THR A 4 9.77 -20.24 8.35
N ILE A 5 9.83 -18.91 8.22
CA ILE A 5 8.67 -18.03 8.43
C ILE A 5 7.63 -18.36 7.36
N ARG A 6 6.40 -18.72 7.76
CA ARG A 6 5.33 -19.07 6.81
C ARG A 6 4.71 -17.81 6.20
N ALA A 7 4.33 -17.85 4.92
CA ALA A 7 3.68 -16.72 4.22
C ALA A 7 2.47 -16.14 4.98
N LYS A 8 1.66 -17.00 5.61
CA LYS A 8 0.54 -16.59 6.47
C LYS A 8 0.99 -15.68 7.62
N GLN A 9 2.09 -16.02 8.29
CA GLN A 9 2.63 -15.24 9.41
C GLN A 9 3.15 -13.88 8.94
N ILE A 10 3.76 -13.80 7.75
CA ILE A 10 4.20 -12.53 7.17
C ILE A 10 3.00 -11.61 6.91
N VAL A 11 1.94 -12.14 6.31
CA VAL A 11 0.73 -11.37 5.98
C VAL A 11 -0.03 -10.91 7.23
N GLU A 12 -0.07 -11.72 8.28
CA GLU A 12 -0.78 -11.39 9.53
C GLU A 12 0.03 -10.48 10.46
N SER A 13 1.36 -10.40 10.27
CA SER A 13 2.25 -9.55 11.06
C SER A 13 2.12 -8.05 10.75
N PRO A 14 2.40 -7.15 11.72
CA PRO A 14 2.53 -5.73 11.43
C PRO A 14 3.75 -5.44 10.53
N LEU A 15 3.85 -4.21 10.03
CA LEU A 15 5.12 -3.73 9.48
C LEU A 15 6.18 -3.61 10.58
N PRO A 16 7.48 -3.76 10.26
CA PRO A 16 8.55 -3.36 11.15
C PRO A 16 8.35 -1.90 11.61
N SER A 17 8.64 -1.63 12.88
CA SER A 17 8.53 -0.28 13.41
C SER A 17 9.48 0.67 12.68
N LEU A 18 8.97 1.84 12.29
CA LEU A 18 9.82 2.88 11.73
C LEU A 18 10.67 3.51 12.84
N GLN A 19 11.98 3.31 12.78
CA GLN A 19 12.93 3.95 13.69
C GLN A 19 13.17 5.40 13.25
N ILE A 20 12.31 6.30 13.72
CA ILE A 20 12.47 7.75 13.55
C ILE A 20 13.56 8.20 14.52
N GLY A 21 14.61 8.86 14.02
CA GLY A 21 15.74 9.22 14.88
C GLY A 21 15.34 10.15 16.02
N PRO A 22 15.93 10.02 17.23
CA PRO A 22 15.75 10.95 18.35
C PRO A 22 16.47 12.30 18.09
N TYR A 23 16.67 12.59 16.80
CA TYR A 23 17.80 13.22 16.10
C TYR A 23 19.16 12.47 16.13
N HIS A 24 19.15 11.12 16.20
CA HIS A 24 20.27 10.18 16.49
C HIS A 24 20.75 10.30 17.95
N THR A 25 21.10 9.30 18.76
CA THR A 25 21.13 7.83 18.81
C THR A 25 21.37 7.50 20.30
N VAL A 26 21.03 6.31 20.79
CA VAL A 26 21.90 5.59 21.75
C VAL A 26 21.78 4.08 21.56
N SER A 27 22.93 3.43 21.72
CA SER A 27 23.28 2.09 21.26
C SER A 27 22.99 1.00 22.29
N SER A 28 22.54 -0.18 21.82
CA SER A 28 23.10 -1.45 22.27
C SER A 28 23.03 -2.47 21.13
N ALA A 29 24.00 -3.36 21.09
CA ALA A 29 24.15 -4.38 20.06
C ALA A 29 23.08 -5.47 20.22
N LEU A 30 22.55 -5.97 19.10
CA LEU A 30 21.58 -7.07 18.94
C LEU A 30 20.08 -6.68 18.84
N GLN A 31 19.66 -5.94 17.79
CA GLN A 31 18.25 -5.85 17.35
C GLN A 31 18.13 -5.42 15.86
N PRO A 32 17.06 -5.83 15.13
CA PRO A 32 16.90 -5.59 13.69
C PRO A 32 16.60 -4.12 13.37
N ASP A 33 17.08 -3.65 12.22
CA ASP A 33 16.74 -2.37 11.56
C ASP A 33 17.33 -1.05 12.12
N ARG A 34 18.66 -0.93 12.14
CA ARG A 34 19.41 0.33 12.39
C ARG A 34 19.54 1.24 11.15
N VAL A 35 18.44 1.75 10.60
CA VAL A 35 18.47 2.82 9.57
C VAL A 35 17.51 3.94 9.95
N HIS A 36 18.03 5.16 10.04
CA HIS A 36 17.28 6.38 10.30
C HIS A 36 16.79 6.99 9.01
N ILE A 37 15.55 7.46 9.01
CA ILE A 37 14.87 8.02 7.84
C ILE A 37 14.58 9.49 8.11
N GLY A 38 15.08 10.36 7.22
CA GLY A 38 14.96 11.82 7.36
C GLY A 38 14.13 12.50 6.27
N ASP A 39 13.76 11.77 5.21
CA ASP A 39 13.08 12.30 4.03
C ASP A 39 12.15 11.25 3.38
N GLU A 40 11.46 11.64 2.31
CA GLU A 40 10.59 10.75 1.51
C GLU A 40 11.38 9.62 0.85
N HIS A 41 12.62 9.87 0.43
CA HIS A 41 13.45 8.88 -0.24
C HIS A 41 13.84 7.72 0.68
N GLY A 42 14.21 8.00 1.94
CA GLY A 42 14.44 6.95 2.91
C GLY A 42 13.17 6.15 3.25
N ILE A 43 11.98 6.77 3.18
CA ILE A 43 10.71 6.05 3.34
C ILE A 43 10.47 5.09 2.18
N GLN A 44 10.75 5.51 0.95
CA GLN A 44 10.70 4.63 -0.22
C GLN A 44 11.59 3.41 0.00
N GLY A 45 12.84 3.60 0.43
CA GLY A 45 13.76 2.50 0.73
C GLY A 45 13.25 1.55 1.82
N ARG A 46 12.68 2.08 2.92
CA ARG A 46 12.09 1.26 3.99
C ARG A 46 10.84 0.51 3.55
N PHE A 47 10.01 1.14 2.73
CA PHE A 47 8.84 0.50 2.16
C PHE A 47 9.25 -0.64 1.23
N GLN A 48 10.25 -0.45 0.38
CA GLN A 48 10.78 -1.51 -0.49
C GLN A 48 11.38 -2.68 0.30
N GLN A 49 12.11 -2.41 1.39
CA GLN A 49 12.64 -3.47 2.24
C GLN A 49 11.50 -4.27 2.93
N ALA A 50 10.55 -3.57 3.54
CA ALA A 50 9.52 -4.19 4.38
C ALA A 50 8.35 -4.79 3.60
N ILE A 51 7.99 -4.19 2.47
CA ILE A 51 6.94 -4.64 1.56
C ILE A 51 7.58 -5.24 0.31
N GLY A 52 8.33 -4.49 -0.48
CA GLY A 52 8.85 -4.98 -1.77
C GLY A 52 9.52 -6.37 -1.69
N GLN A 53 10.51 -6.56 -0.82
CA GLN A 53 11.24 -7.82 -0.70
C GLN A 53 10.47 -8.90 0.08
N ALA A 54 10.06 -8.59 1.32
CA ALA A 54 9.44 -9.59 2.19
C ALA A 54 8.04 -10.02 1.69
N PHE A 55 7.31 -9.10 1.07
CA PHE A 55 5.98 -9.34 0.54
C PHE A 55 6.00 -9.90 -0.90
N GLY A 56 7.01 -9.56 -1.70
CA GLY A 56 7.20 -10.17 -3.03
C GLY A 56 7.25 -11.70 -2.96
N ALA A 57 8.02 -12.24 -1.99
CA ALA A 57 8.08 -13.68 -1.74
C ALA A 57 6.70 -14.29 -1.34
N VAL A 58 5.84 -13.51 -0.68
CA VAL A 58 4.48 -13.95 -0.34
C VAL A 58 3.60 -14.01 -1.59
N LEU A 59 3.66 -13.00 -2.46
CA LEU A 59 2.90 -12.97 -3.71
C LEU A 59 3.28 -14.14 -4.61
N GLU A 60 4.58 -14.39 -4.76
CA GLU A 60 5.12 -15.54 -5.50
C GLU A 60 4.62 -16.87 -4.91
N ALA A 61 4.76 -17.07 -3.59
CA ALA A 61 4.30 -18.28 -2.91
C ALA A 61 2.77 -18.50 -2.99
N LYS A 62 2.01 -17.45 -3.35
CA LYS A 62 0.56 -17.48 -3.56
C LYS A 62 0.15 -17.43 -5.02
N ALA A 63 1.11 -17.56 -5.94
CA ALA A 63 0.89 -17.49 -7.39
C ALA A 63 0.18 -16.20 -7.84
N VAL A 64 0.41 -15.09 -7.13
CA VAL A 64 -0.04 -13.76 -7.54
C VAL A 64 1.07 -13.16 -8.40
N ASN A 65 0.84 -13.09 -9.71
CA ASN A 65 1.78 -12.51 -10.68
C ASN A 65 1.75 -10.97 -10.59
N LEU A 66 2.38 -10.45 -9.53
CA LEU A 66 2.62 -9.03 -9.30
C LEU A 66 3.84 -8.87 -8.41
N TYR A 67 4.71 -7.91 -8.73
CA TYR A 67 5.86 -7.54 -7.90
C TYR A 67 6.00 -6.03 -7.80
N PHE A 68 6.50 -5.55 -6.66
CA PHE A 68 6.73 -4.12 -6.46
C PHE A 68 8.04 -3.67 -7.11
N ALA A 69 8.05 -2.49 -7.70
CA ALA A 69 9.20 -1.92 -8.36
C ALA A 69 9.21 -0.39 -8.29
N ASP A 70 10.37 0.20 -8.62
CA ASP A 70 10.51 1.62 -8.94
C ASP A 70 9.81 1.93 -10.26
N PHE A 71 9.12 3.06 -10.37
CA PHE A 71 8.40 3.42 -11.59
C PHE A 71 9.29 3.40 -12.86
N LYS A 72 10.56 3.81 -12.73
CA LYS A 72 11.50 3.86 -13.87
C LYS A 72 11.82 2.49 -14.47
N SER A 73 11.56 1.38 -13.78
CA SER A 73 11.74 0.05 -14.34
C SER A 73 10.55 -0.41 -15.19
N SER A 74 9.46 0.36 -15.24
CA SER A 74 8.23 -0.03 -15.97
C SER A 74 8.32 0.14 -17.49
N GLY A 75 9.28 0.93 -17.99
CA GLY A 75 9.33 1.31 -19.41
C GLY A 75 8.24 2.30 -19.85
N SER A 76 7.42 2.82 -18.93
CA SER A 76 6.40 3.83 -19.23
C SER A 76 7.01 5.19 -19.58
N ASN A 77 6.39 5.89 -20.52
CA ASN A 77 6.75 7.26 -20.92
C ASN A 77 5.97 8.35 -20.16
N TYR A 78 5.21 7.98 -19.13
CA TYR A 78 4.50 8.95 -18.30
C TYR A 78 5.51 9.88 -17.59
N ASP A 79 5.19 11.17 -17.54
CA ASP A 79 6.12 12.24 -17.16
C ASP A 79 6.24 12.45 -15.65
N LYS A 80 5.35 11.83 -14.86
CA LYS A 80 5.46 11.78 -13.40
C LYS A 80 6.07 10.45 -12.96
N ILE A 81 6.54 10.43 -11.72
CA ILE A 81 7.23 9.30 -11.13
C ILE A 81 6.49 8.92 -9.85
N PRO A 82 5.51 7.99 -9.91
CA PRO A 82 4.97 7.35 -8.72
C PRO A 82 6.10 6.76 -7.86
N ASP A 83 5.95 6.84 -6.54
CA ASP A 83 6.96 6.33 -5.60
C ASP A 83 7.11 4.81 -5.67
N VAL A 84 6.00 4.12 -5.93
CA VAL A 84 5.93 2.65 -6.02
C VAL A 84 5.02 2.25 -7.17
N VAL A 85 5.40 1.23 -7.93
CA VAL A 85 4.50 0.54 -8.85
C VAL A 85 4.43 -0.95 -8.57
N GLY A 86 3.28 -1.56 -8.87
CA GLY A 86 3.13 -3.00 -8.99
C GLY A 86 3.17 -3.38 -10.47
N LEU A 87 4.15 -4.19 -10.84
CA LEU A 87 4.35 -4.68 -12.21
C LEU A 87 3.88 -6.12 -12.35
N GLN A 88 3.37 -6.43 -13.53
CA GLN A 88 3.03 -7.79 -13.95
C GLN A 88 3.67 -8.08 -15.29
N ASP A 89 4.36 -9.21 -15.38
CA ASP A 89 4.94 -9.71 -16.63
C ASP A 89 4.08 -10.83 -17.22
N VAL A 90 3.67 -10.66 -18.47
CA VAL A 90 2.96 -11.69 -19.24
C VAL A 90 3.57 -11.77 -20.63
N ALA A 91 4.07 -12.96 -20.99
CA ALA A 91 4.65 -13.23 -22.30
C ALA A 91 5.73 -12.21 -22.75
N GLY A 92 6.55 -11.73 -21.80
CA GLY A 92 7.61 -10.75 -22.06
C GLY A 92 7.13 -9.29 -22.15
N ASN A 93 5.86 -9.03 -21.88
CA ASN A 93 5.32 -7.68 -21.75
C ASN A 93 5.10 -7.32 -20.27
N THR A 94 5.67 -6.19 -19.85
CA THR A 94 5.53 -5.65 -18.50
C THR A 94 4.41 -4.63 -18.47
N THR A 95 3.46 -4.79 -17.53
CA THR A 95 2.33 -3.88 -17.35
C THR A 95 2.28 -3.35 -15.94
N ILE A 96 1.92 -2.07 -15.78
CA ILE A 96 1.69 -1.47 -14.47
C ILE A 96 0.25 -1.81 -14.05
N LYS A 97 0.11 -2.46 -12.90
CA LYS A 97 -1.19 -2.90 -12.34
C LYS A 97 -1.62 -2.10 -11.12
N LEU A 98 -0.68 -1.42 -10.48
CA LEU A 98 -0.89 -0.74 -9.21
C LEU A 98 0.10 0.42 -9.07
N VAL A 99 -0.35 1.50 -8.45
CA VAL A 99 0.51 2.66 -8.12
C VAL A 99 0.45 2.96 -6.63
N GLY A 100 1.55 3.44 -6.07
CA GLY A 100 1.68 3.80 -4.67
C GLY A 100 2.36 5.13 -4.50
N GLU A 101 1.80 5.96 -3.61
CA GLU A 101 2.37 7.23 -3.17
C GLU A 101 2.81 7.12 -1.70
N LEU A 102 4.01 7.59 -1.40
CA LEU A 102 4.63 7.55 -0.08
C LEU A 102 4.88 8.97 0.43
N LYS A 103 4.46 9.23 1.67
CA LYS A 103 4.60 10.52 2.32
C LYS A 103 5.28 10.39 3.68
N THR A 104 5.95 11.45 4.12
CA THR A 104 6.60 11.47 5.44
C THR A 104 5.60 11.60 6.59
N PRO A 105 5.66 10.76 7.65
CA PRO A 105 4.67 10.78 8.73
C PRO A 105 4.82 11.96 9.70
N TRP A 106 5.97 12.63 9.74
CA TRP A 106 6.22 13.78 10.62
C TRP A 106 5.71 15.12 10.07
N VAL A 107 5.33 15.17 8.80
CA VAL A 107 4.69 16.36 8.21
C VAL A 107 3.19 16.26 8.50
N ILE A 108 2.65 17.22 9.26
CA ILE A 108 1.24 17.23 9.67
C ILE A 108 0.29 17.18 8.46
N GLN A 109 0.66 17.86 7.38
CA GLN A 109 -0.09 17.87 6.12
C GLN A 109 -0.17 16.50 5.46
N HIS A 110 0.65 15.52 5.86
CA HIS A 110 0.59 14.14 5.37
C HIS A 110 -0.31 13.23 6.21
N ASP A 111 -0.80 13.66 7.38
CA ASP A 111 -1.61 12.80 8.26
C ASP A 111 -2.89 12.31 7.56
N LEU A 112 -2.99 10.99 7.35
CA LEU A 112 -4.12 10.36 6.68
C LEU A 112 -5.32 10.16 7.61
N ARG A 113 -5.11 10.12 8.93
CA ARG A 113 -6.19 9.87 9.91
C ARG A 113 -7.15 11.04 10.02
N SER A 114 -6.62 12.25 10.09
CA SER A 114 -7.43 13.47 10.11
C SER A 114 -8.13 13.71 8.76
N ALA A 115 -7.47 13.36 7.65
CA ALA A 115 -7.95 13.62 6.30
C ALA A 115 -9.33 13.02 6.00
N VAL A 116 -9.59 11.79 6.44
CA VAL A 116 -10.86 11.11 6.17
C VAL A 116 -12.05 11.75 6.88
N ARG A 117 -11.82 12.66 7.83
CA ARG A 117 -12.88 13.44 8.50
C ARG A 117 -13.35 14.63 7.66
N ARG A 118 -12.57 15.05 6.66
CA ARG A 118 -12.85 16.23 5.83
C ARG A 118 -12.59 15.90 4.37
N LEU A 119 -13.66 15.70 3.61
CA LEU A 119 -13.58 15.25 2.21
C LEU A 119 -12.65 16.10 1.33
N ARG A 120 -12.60 17.42 1.57
CA ARG A 120 -11.66 18.33 0.87
C ARG A 120 -10.19 17.97 1.14
N GLU A 121 -9.83 17.69 2.39
CA GLU A 121 -8.47 17.32 2.77
C GLU A 121 -8.12 15.92 2.24
N LEU A 122 -9.06 14.98 2.30
CA LEU A 122 -8.87 13.67 1.70
C LEU A 122 -8.60 13.77 0.20
N ARG A 123 -9.44 14.51 -0.54
CA ARG A 123 -9.28 14.74 -1.98
C ARG A 123 -7.91 15.32 -2.31
N GLN A 124 -7.42 16.27 -1.51
CA GLN A 124 -6.08 16.85 -1.70
C GLN A 124 -4.98 15.81 -1.54
N LYS A 125 -5.07 14.93 -0.54
CA LYS A 125 -4.04 13.93 -0.26
C LYS A 125 -4.04 12.81 -1.29
N ILE A 126 -5.20 12.38 -1.78
CA ILE A 126 -5.30 11.30 -2.78
C ILE A 126 -5.18 11.81 -4.22
N ALA A 127 -5.13 13.13 -4.45
CA ALA A 127 -5.12 13.70 -5.80
C ALA A 127 -3.93 13.22 -6.64
N GLN A 128 -2.76 13.07 -6.03
CA GLN A 128 -1.57 12.59 -6.72
C GLN A 128 -1.69 11.10 -7.13
N PRO A 129 -1.91 10.14 -6.22
CA PRO A 129 -2.04 8.74 -6.61
C PRO A 129 -3.24 8.50 -7.53
N VAL A 130 -4.36 9.21 -7.37
CA VAL A 130 -5.51 9.08 -8.30
C VAL A 130 -5.15 9.57 -9.71
N ARG A 131 -4.39 10.66 -9.84
CA ARG A 131 -3.91 11.12 -11.15
C ARG A 131 -3.03 10.07 -11.81
N ASP A 132 -2.14 9.45 -11.05
CA ASP A 132 -1.26 8.41 -11.57
C ASP A 132 -2.03 7.14 -11.95
N MET A 133 -3.03 6.74 -11.15
CA MET A 133 -3.96 5.65 -11.49
C MET A 133 -4.66 5.91 -12.83
N GLN A 134 -5.15 7.14 -13.02
CA GLN A 134 -5.80 7.56 -14.26
C GLN A 134 -4.83 7.55 -15.46
N ALA A 135 -3.65 8.14 -15.30
CA ALA A 135 -2.67 8.25 -16.38
C ALA A 135 -2.10 6.89 -16.80
N LEU A 136 -1.95 5.96 -15.85
CA LEU A 136 -1.35 4.64 -16.07
C LEU A 136 -2.37 3.51 -16.26
N GLY A 137 -3.67 3.84 -16.24
CA GLY A 137 -4.73 2.85 -16.46
C GLY A 137 -4.89 1.84 -15.31
N CYS A 138 -4.45 2.18 -14.10
CA CYS A 138 -4.51 1.26 -12.96
C CYS A 138 -5.84 1.39 -12.21
N GLU A 139 -6.52 0.25 -11.97
CA GLU A 139 -7.74 0.22 -11.17
C GLU A 139 -7.46 0.44 -9.68
N TYR A 140 -6.30 0.00 -9.21
CA TYR A 140 -5.93 0.00 -7.80
C TYR A 140 -4.71 0.88 -7.54
N GLY A 141 -4.70 1.50 -6.36
CA GLY A 141 -3.55 2.23 -5.87
C GLY A 141 -3.57 2.40 -4.36
N PHE A 142 -2.59 3.12 -3.81
CA PHE A 142 -2.58 3.46 -2.40
C PHE A 142 -1.80 4.75 -2.13
N ILE A 143 -2.09 5.37 -0.98
CA ILE A 143 -1.22 6.36 -0.35
C ILE A 143 -0.82 5.87 1.04
N SER A 144 0.45 5.98 1.39
CA SER A 144 0.97 5.58 2.69
C SER A 144 1.88 6.63 3.30
N THR A 145 1.77 6.83 4.61
CA THR A 145 2.79 7.56 5.38
C THR A 145 3.77 6.60 6.07
N TYR A 146 3.85 5.36 5.60
CA TYR A 146 4.38 4.20 6.31
C TYR A 146 3.60 3.81 7.57
N SER A 147 3.16 4.77 8.39
CA SER A 147 2.37 4.55 9.61
C SER A 147 0.89 4.25 9.34
N HIS A 148 0.32 4.86 8.30
CA HIS A 148 -1.05 4.61 7.87
C HIS A 148 -1.08 4.48 6.35
N THR A 149 -1.94 3.61 5.85
CA THR A 149 -2.17 3.41 4.41
C THR A 149 -3.66 3.52 4.10
N ILE A 150 -3.99 4.29 3.07
CA ILE A 150 -5.32 4.29 2.45
C ILE A 150 -5.19 3.57 1.11
N PHE A 151 -6.00 2.53 0.90
CA PHE A 151 -6.12 1.85 -0.38
C PHE A 151 -7.18 2.52 -1.24
N LEU A 152 -6.93 2.59 -2.54
CA LEU A 152 -7.74 3.28 -3.53
C LEU A 152 -8.18 2.30 -4.60
N ARG A 153 -9.40 2.51 -5.10
CA ARG A 153 -9.92 1.86 -6.30
C ARG A 153 -10.63 2.89 -7.15
N GLN A 154 -10.26 2.99 -8.42
CA GLN A 154 -11.03 3.74 -9.41
C GLN A 154 -11.84 2.77 -10.26
N PHE A 155 -13.08 3.12 -10.58
CA PHE A 155 -13.93 2.31 -11.45
C PHE A 155 -15.03 3.17 -12.06
N GLN A 156 -15.61 2.67 -13.13
CA GLN A 156 -16.82 3.27 -13.71
C GLN A 156 -18.04 2.65 -13.03
N SER A 157 -18.87 3.48 -12.43
CA SER A 157 -20.10 3.05 -11.79
C SER A 157 -21.11 2.53 -12.82
N PRO A 158 -22.17 1.82 -12.39
CA PRO A 158 -23.25 1.42 -13.31
C PRO A 158 -23.95 2.60 -14.00
N SER A 159 -23.87 3.82 -13.44
CA SER A 159 -24.39 5.04 -14.08
C SER A 159 -23.47 5.61 -15.15
N GLY A 160 -22.25 5.08 -15.30
CA GLY A 160 -21.23 5.56 -16.24
C GLY A 160 -20.28 6.58 -15.64
N ASP A 161 -20.45 6.96 -14.36
CA ASP A 161 -19.61 7.94 -13.68
C ASP A 161 -18.29 7.34 -13.21
N TRP A 162 -17.20 8.11 -13.30
CA TRP A 162 -15.93 7.73 -12.71
C TRP A 162 -15.95 7.97 -11.19
N GLU A 163 -15.82 6.89 -10.43
CA GLU A 163 -15.76 6.93 -8.98
C GLU A 163 -14.41 6.48 -8.45
N VAL A 164 -14.03 7.05 -7.30
CA VAL A 164 -12.87 6.60 -6.51
C VAL A 164 -13.37 6.16 -5.14
N TRP A 165 -13.24 4.87 -4.86
CA TRP A 165 -13.43 4.31 -3.53
C TRP A 165 -12.12 4.30 -2.76
N TYR A 166 -12.22 4.48 -1.45
CA TYR A 166 -11.07 4.50 -0.55
C TYR A 166 -11.36 3.71 0.73
N SER A 167 -10.33 3.06 1.26
CA SER A 167 -10.42 2.42 2.58
C SER A 167 -10.32 3.45 3.71
N PRO A 168 -10.77 3.13 4.93
CA PRO A 168 -10.28 3.82 6.12
C PRO A 168 -8.73 3.74 6.20
N PRO A 169 -8.07 4.67 6.92
CA PRO A 169 -6.63 4.60 7.13
C PRO A 169 -6.28 3.36 7.96
N ILE A 170 -5.55 2.42 7.37
CA ILE A 170 -5.10 1.19 8.02
C ILE A 170 -3.74 1.44 8.66
N SER A 171 -3.63 1.17 9.97
CA SER A 171 -2.37 1.35 10.69
C SER A 171 -1.35 0.27 10.33
N SER A 172 -0.08 0.66 10.25
CA SER A 172 1.04 -0.26 10.02
C SER A 172 1.27 -1.24 11.17
N SER A 173 0.84 -0.88 12.38
CA SER A 173 0.86 -1.74 13.56
C SER A 173 -0.39 -2.61 13.70
N SER A 174 -1.38 -2.48 12.80
CA SER A 174 -2.54 -3.37 12.81
C SER A 174 -2.11 -4.81 12.55
N TYR A 175 -2.60 -5.72 13.38
CA TYR A 175 -2.43 -7.15 13.25
C TYR A 175 -3.80 -7.81 13.08
N TYR A 176 -3.80 -9.03 12.54
CA TYR A 176 -5.04 -9.76 12.36
C TYR A 176 -5.66 -10.12 13.70
N LEU A 177 -6.92 -9.71 13.92
CA LEU A 177 -7.77 -10.25 14.98
C LEU A 177 -8.95 -10.96 14.35
N PRO A 178 -9.10 -12.28 14.56
CA PRO A 178 -10.25 -13.00 14.05
C PRO A 178 -11.54 -12.49 14.68
N THR A 179 -12.63 -12.62 13.94
CA THR A 179 -13.99 -12.42 14.45
C THR A 179 -14.18 -13.28 15.70
N VAL A 180 -14.38 -12.65 16.84
CA VAL A 180 -14.74 -13.34 18.10
C VAL A 180 -16.19 -13.07 18.46
N PRO A 181 -16.88 -14.03 19.11
CA PRO A 181 -18.17 -13.75 19.73
C PRO A 181 -18.03 -12.56 20.69
N ASN A 182 -18.86 -11.54 20.53
CA ASN A 182 -18.87 -10.41 21.45
C ASN A 182 -19.41 -10.90 22.80
N PRO A 183 -18.63 -10.83 23.90
CA PRO A 183 -19.08 -11.28 25.21
C PRO A 183 -20.29 -10.51 25.75
N GLN A 184 -20.59 -9.33 25.17
CA GLN A 184 -21.58 -8.37 25.65
C GLN A 184 -22.66 -8.02 24.61
N GLY A 185 -22.75 -8.75 23.49
CA GLY A 185 -23.75 -8.44 22.45
C GLY A 185 -24.07 -9.60 21.51
N THR A 186 -25.20 -9.50 20.82
CA THR A 186 -25.69 -10.47 19.81
C THR A 186 -24.98 -10.38 18.47
N HIS A 187 -24.02 -9.47 18.31
CA HIS A 187 -23.31 -9.21 17.06
C HIS A 187 -21.85 -9.66 17.16
N LEU A 188 -21.37 -10.34 16.11
CA LEU A 188 -19.95 -10.66 15.94
C LEU A 188 -19.13 -9.37 15.80
N ALA A 189 -18.00 -9.27 16.51
CA ALA A 189 -17.05 -8.19 16.27
C ALA A 189 -16.40 -8.40 14.90
N LEU A 190 -16.41 -7.38 14.03
CA LEU A 190 -15.76 -7.46 12.72
C LEU A 190 -14.26 -7.77 12.89
N PRO A 191 -13.66 -8.57 12.00
CA PRO A 191 -12.25 -8.91 12.10
C PRO A 191 -11.40 -7.66 11.93
N HIS A 192 -10.32 -7.54 12.70
CA HIS A 192 -9.30 -6.54 12.42
C HIS A 192 -8.36 -7.13 11.37
N VAL A 193 -8.10 -6.36 10.31
CA VAL A 193 -7.19 -6.74 9.24
C VAL A 193 -5.86 -5.99 9.38
N SER A 194 -4.75 -6.66 9.13
CA SER A 194 -3.44 -6.03 9.06
C SER A 194 -3.29 -5.22 7.76
N MET A 195 -2.36 -4.27 7.74
CA MET A 195 -2.02 -3.54 6.52
C MET A 195 -1.53 -4.49 5.41
N LYS A 196 -0.73 -5.50 5.78
CA LYS A 196 -0.23 -6.53 4.85
C LYS A 196 -1.34 -7.42 4.30
N GLN A 197 -2.39 -7.74 5.07
CA GLN A 197 -3.58 -8.44 4.57
C GLN A 197 -4.32 -7.61 3.52
N CYS A 198 -4.50 -6.31 3.80
CA CYS A 198 -5.13 -5.40 2.85
C CYS A 198 -4.29 -5.27 1.57
N MET A 199 -2.98 -5.10 1.71
CA MET A 199 -2.05 -5.04 0.58
C MET A 199 -2.10 -6.34 -0.24
N PHE A 200 -2.22 -7.50 0.41
CA PHE A 200 -2.26 -8.80 -0.27
C PHE A 200 -3.51 -8.92 -1.12
N TYR A 201 -4.64 -8.55 -0.52
CA TYR A 201 -5.94 -8.53 -1.19
C TYR A 201 -5.93 -7.59 -2.40
N VAL A 202 -5.43 -6.36 -2.23
CA VAL A 202 -5.34 -5.37 -3.31
C VAL A 202 -4.39 -5.84 -4.42
N CYS A 203 -3.23 -6.42 -4.10
CA CYS A 203 -2.32 -6.98 -5.11
C CYS A 203 -2.97 -8.13 -5.89
N THR A 204 -3.74 -8.98 -5.20
CA THR A 204 -4.48 -10.08 -5.84
C THR A 204 -5.49 -9.53 -6.84
N LEU A 205 -6.29 -8.53 -6.44
CA LEU A 205 -7.26 -7.89 -7.33
C LEU A 205 -6.57 -7.16 -8.49
N ALA A 206 -5.51 -6.40 -8.22
CA ALA A 206 -4.74 -5.68 -9.23
C ALA A 206 -4.14 -6.62 -10.27
N SER A 207 -3.60 -7.77 -9.85
CA SER A 207 -3.04 -8.77 -10.77
C SER A 207 -4.06 -9.35 -11.75
N ALA A 208 -5.34 -9.40 -11.35
CA ALA A 208 -6.44 -9.90 -12.17
C ALA A 208 -7.17 -8.78 -12.95
N SER A 209 -6.90 -7.52 -12.64
CA SER A 209 -7.57 -6.37 -13.25
C SER A 209 -7.11 -6.13 -14.68
N ASN A 210 -8.04 -5.69 -15.53
CA ASN A 210 -7.73 -5.14 -16.83
C ASN A 210 -7.41 -3.65 -16.70
N PRO A 211 -6.63 -3.07 -17.64
CA PRO A 211 -6.44 -1.63 -17.70
C PRO A 211 -7.78 -0.90 -17.74
N VAL A 212 -7.88 0.15 -16.92
CA VAL A 212 -9.09 0.95 -16.81
C VAL A 212 -9.18 1.92 -17.99
N ASN A 213 -10.31 1.93 -18.69
CA ASN A 213 -10.53 2.85 -19.81
C ASN A 213 -10.91 4.25 -19.30
N ASN A 214 -9.92 5.05 -18.90
CA ASN A 214 -10.10 6.40 -18.33
C ASN A 214 -10.60 7.47 -19.32
N GLN A 215 -11.31 7.06 -20.37
CA GLN A 215 -12.02 7.98 -21.25
C GLN A 215 -13.33 8.39 -20.57
N THR A 216 -13.54 9.69 -20.40
CA THR A 216 -14.88 10.25 -20.16
C THR A 216 -15.68 10.07 -21.45
N ALA A 217 -16.88 9.50 -21.36
CA ALA A 217 -17.80 9.50 -22.50
C ALA A 217 -17.98 10.95 -22.99
N PRO A 218 -18.00 11.18 -24.32
CA PRO A 218 -18.17 12.52 -24.89
C PRO A 218 -19.50 13.18 -24.50
#